data_AF-A0A399T0Y0-F1
#
_entry.id   AF-A0A399T0Y0-F1
#
_cell.length_a   1.000
_cell.length_b   1.000
_cell.length_c   1.000
_cell.angle_alpha   90.00
_cell.angle_beta   90.00
_cell.angle_gamma   90.00
#
_symmetry.space_group_name_H-M   'P 1'
#
loop_
_entity.id
_entity.type
_entity.pdbx_description
1 polymer ?
#
loop_
_entity_poly.entity_id
_entity_poly.type
_entity_poly.pdbx_seq_one_letter_code
_entity_poly.pdbx_strand_id
1 'polypeptide(L)' 'MPEDDDVSALPLDELRRRVYAQGADASDERWIRAAAELARRERTSRPAQAGDADRDADGGT' A
#
# COMPACT_ATOMS: atom_id res chain seq x y z
N MET A 1 -7.71 -15.12 8.66
CA MET A 1 -7.82 -13.77 9.24
C MET A 1 -8.74 -12.96 8.32
N PRO A 2 -10.01 -12.76 8.68
CA PRO A 2 -11.01 -12.13 7.81
C PRO A 2 -10.92 -10.58 7.71
N GLU A 3 -10.02 -9.92 8.45
CA GLU A 3 -9.92 -8.45 8.46
C GLU A 3 -9.10 -7.87 7.29
N ASP A 4 -8.16 -8.64 6.73
CA ASP A 4 -7.38 -8.26 5.55
C ASP A 4 -8.22 -8.22 4.27
N ASP A 5 -9.27 -9.05 4.21
CA ASP A 5 -10.20 -9.12 3.08
C ASP A 5 -11.04 -7.84 3.00
N ASP A 6 -11.44 -7.28 4.15
CA ASP A 6 -12.23 -6.05 4.23
C ASP A 6 -11.46 -4.86 3.66
N VAL A 7 -10.20 -4.66 4.06
CA VAL A 7 -9.35 -3.54 3.55
C VAL A 7 -9.03 -3.70 2.06
N SER A 8 -8.78 -4.93 1.61
CA SER A 8 -8.52 -5.24 0.20
C SER A 8 -9.76 -5.07 -0.68
N ALA A 9 -10.98 -5.17 -0.12
CA ALA A 9 -12.22 -4.95 -0.86
C ALA A 9 -12.60 -3.45 -0.98
N LEU A 10 -12.02 -2.56 -0.18
CA LEU A 10 -12.39 -1.13 -0.18
C LEU A 10 -11.98 -0.42 -1.48
N PRO A 11 -12.73 0.60 -1.93
CA PRO A 11 -12.27 1.47 -3.01
C PRO A 11 -11.10 2.36 -2.57
N LEU A 12 -10.28 2.80 -3.54
CA LEU A 12 -9.09 3.64 -3.29
C LEU A 12 -9.41 4.93 -2.53
N ASP A 13 -10.56 5.55 -2.83
CA ASP A 13 -10.99 6.80 -2.21
C ASP A 13 -11.28 6.61 -0.71
N GLU A 14 -11.89 5.48 -0.34
CA GLU A 14 -12.16 5.11 1.05
C GLU A 14 -10.87 4.77 1.80
N LEU A 15 -9.89 4.13 1.14
CA LEU A 15 -8.55 3.94 1.70
C LEU A 15 -7.87 5.29 1.98
N ARG A 16 -7.89 6.25 1.03
CA ARG A 16 -7.36 7.62 1.25
C ARG A 16 -8.05 8.32 2.39
N ARG A 17 -9.38 8.23 2.47
CA ARG A 17 -10.15 8.87 3.53
C ARG A 17 -9.73 8.35 4.92
N ARG A 18 -9.50 7.05 5.06
CA ARG A 18 -9.08 6.44 6.35
C ARG A 18 -7.64 6.81 6.72
N VAL A 19 -6.72 6.77 5.75
CA VAL A 19 -5.30 7.07 6.00
C VAL A 19 -5.09 8.55 6.36
N TYR A 20 -5.81 9.46 5.69
CA TYR A 20 -5.69 10.90 5.89
C TYR A 20 -6.76 11.50 6.83
N ALA A 21 -7.56 10.68 7.50
CA ALA A 21 -8.52 11.17 8.48
C ALA A 21 -7.80 11.88 9.63
N GLN A 22 -8.32 13.04 10.05
CA GLN A 22 -7.81 13.67 11.26
C GLN A 22 -8.03 12.76 12.47
N GLY A 23 -6.96 12.57 13.26
CA GLY A 23 -6.97 11.66 14.40
C GLY A 23 -6.77 10.18 14.04
N ALA A 24 -6.41 9.87 12.78
CA ALA A 24 -5.98 8.54 12.42
C ALA A 24 -4.70 8.19 13.18
N ASP A 25 -4.72 7.06 13.90
CA ASP A 25 -3.59 6.60 14.67
C ASP A 25 -2.65 5.80 13.77
N ALA A 26 -1.43 6.31 13.59
CA ALA A 26 -0.44 5.69 12.71
C ALA A 26 0.13 4.37 13.25
N SER A 27 -0.14 4.05 14.53
CA SER A 27 0.24 2.78 15.16
C SER A 27 -0.89 1.75 15.10
N ASP A 28 -2.09 2.14 14.68
CA ASP A 28 -3.23 1.25 14.55
C ASP A 28 -3.03 0.26 13.40
N GLU A 29 -3.24 -1.02 13.67
CA GLU A 29 -3.04 -2.09 12.68
C GLU A 29 -3.92 -1.92 11.44
N ARG A 30 -5.13 -1.37 11.58
CA ARG A 30 -6.03 -1.12 10.45
C ARG A 30 -5.56 0.07 9.63
N TRP A 31 -5.02 1.11 10.28
CA TRP A 31 -4.38 2.22 9.57
C TRP A 31 -3.14 1.76 8.80
N ILE A 32 -2.29 0.95 9.42
CA ILE A 32 -1.07 0.40 8.79
C ILE A 32 -1.43 -0.42 7.55
N ARG A 33 -2.44 -1.29 7.63
CA ARG A 33 -2.90 -2.08 6.49
C ARG A 33 -3.51 -1.21 5.39
N ALA A 34 -4.35 -0.23 5.75
CA ALA A 34 -4.94 0.69 4.78
C ALA A 34 -3.88 1.53 4.06
N ALA A 35 -2.83 1.98 4.77
CA ALA A 35 -1.72 2.74 4.21
C ALA A 35 -0.86 1.88 3.27
N ALA A 36 -0.56 0.64 3.66
CA ALA A 36 0.18 -0.30 2.82
C ALA A 36 -0.57 -0.63 1.52
N GLU A 37 -1.88 -0.87 1.60
CA GLU A 37 -2.70 -1.20 0.43
C GLU A 37 -2.91 0.03 -0.47
N LEU A 38 -3.09 1.22 0.11
CA LEU A 38 -3.13 2.47 -0.64
C LEU A 38 -1.85 2.67 -1.46
N ALA A 39 -0.68 2.54 -0.83
CA ALA A 39 0.61 2.70 -1.49
C ALA A 39 0.83 1.66 -2.61
N ARG A 40 0.42 0.40 -2.38
CA ARG A 40 0.47 -0.66 -3.39
C ARG A 40 -0.36 -0.30 -4.62
N ARG A 41 -1.61 0.16 -4.42
CA ARG A 41 -2.52 0.51 -5.51
C ARG A 41 -2.09 1.75 -6.27
N GLU A 42 -1.61 2.79 -5.57
CA GLU A 42 -1.08 3.98 -6.23
C GLU A 42 0.12 3.62 -7.13
N ARG A 43 0.96 2.67 -6.71
CA ARG A 43 2.06 2.14 -7.51
C ARG A 43 1.59 1.33 -8.72
N THR A 44 0.52 0.55 -8.59
CA THR A 44 -0.06 -0.24 -9.69
C THR A 44 -0.86 0.62 -10.68
N SER A 45 -1.59 1.63 -10.20
CA SER A 45 -2.35 2.56 -11.03
C SER A 45 -1.46 3.54 -11.79
N ARG A 46 -0.27 3.84 -11.26
CA ARG A 46 0.77 4.52 -12.03
C ARG A 46 1.31 3.52 -13.05
N PRO A 47 1.19 3.75 -14.38
CA PRO A 47 1.85 2.89 -15.35
C PRO A 47 3.34 2.92 -14.98
N ALA A 48 3.92 1.75 -14.75
CA ALA A 48 5.29 1.62 -14.32
C ALA A 48 6.19 2.40 -15.29
N GLN A 49 6.59 3.61 -14.89
CA GLN A 49 7.82 4.17 -15.41
C GLN A 49 8.90 3.30 -14.77
N ALA A 50 9.34 2.31 -15.54
CA ALA A 50 10.46 1.42 -15.23
C ALA A 50 11.56 2.19 -14.49
N GLY A 51 11.89 1.80 -13.26
CA GLY A 51 12.82 2.62 -12.47
C GLY A 51 13.08 2.27 -11.02
N ASP A 52 12.51 1.20 -10.46
CA ASP A 52 13.18 0.53 -9.33
C ASP A 52 14.06 -0.58 -9.94
N ALA A 53 15.29 -0.17 -10.25
CA ALA A 53 16.44 -0.93 -10.73
C ALA A 53 16.48 -2.36 -10.13
N ASP A 54 16.72 -3.40 -10.93
CA ASP A 54 18.09 -3.79 -11.26
C ASP A 54 18.98 -3.77 -10.00
N ARG A 55 18.70 -4.70 -9.09
CA ARG A 55 19.64 -5.12 -8.05
C ARG A 55 19.33 -6.55 -7.64
N ASP A 56 19.46 -7.47 -8.60
CA ASP A 56 19.90 -8.86 -8.38
C ASP A 56 20.22 -9.51 -9.74
N ALA A 57 21.08 -8.83 -10.50
CA ALA A 57 22.01 -9.50 -11.39
C ALA A 57 23.40 -9.15 -10.86
N ASP A 58 24.23 -10.18 -10.68
CA ASP A 58 25.64 -10.12 -10.24
C ASP A 58 25.91 -10.18 -8.73
N GLY A 59 25.67 -11.37 -8.18
CA GLY A 59 26.43 -11.90 -7.05
C GLY A 59 27.21 -13.12 -7.53
N GLY A 60 28.35 -12.89 -8.17
CA GLY A 60 29.28 -13.96 -8.52
C GLY A 60 29.82 -14.66 -7.27
N THR A 61 29.78 -16.00 -7.29
CA THR A 61 30.93 -16.85 -6.98
C THR A 61 30.80 -18.20 -7.66
#